data_AF-A0A7Y9ZBG7-F1
#
_entry.id   AF-A0A7Y9ZBG7-F1
#
_cell.length_a   1.000
_cell.length_b   1.000
_cell.length_c   1.000
_cell.angle_alpha   90.00
_cell.angle_beta   90.00
_cell.angle_gamma   90.00
#
_symmetry.space_group_name_H-M   'P 1'
#
loop_
_entity.id
_entity.type
_entity.pdbx_description
1 polymer ?
#
loop_
_entity_poly.entity_id
_entity_poly.type
_entity_poly.pdbx_seq_one_letter_code
_entity_poly.pdbx_strand_id
1 'polypeptide(L)'
;MRARSAVLECERGSATPLVVAVLAMIAIVGLSAVDGGAVMVASAKTESVADLAVLAAARVDRDSRAEGASAGSALQAGCEAAREVASRNGMAVSSCVRGPRASVLVTVELRVRAWPGPLRASARAGPSWG
;
A
#
# COMPACT_ATOMS: atom_id res chain seq x y z
N MET A 1 -59.37 30.69 15.61
CA MET A 1 -58.44 29.66 15.09
C MET A 1 -57.61 30.23 13.93
N ARG A 2 -56.65 31.13 14.18
CA ARG A 2 -55.84 31.78 13.11
C ARG A 2 -54.36 32.03 13.48
N ALA A 3 -53.89 31.50 14.60
CA ALA A 3 -52.50 31.70 15.07
C ALA A 3 -51.56 30.52 14.78
N ARG A 4 -52.06 29.41 14.22
CA ARG A 4 -51.26 28.21 13.95
C ARG A 4 -50.55 28.22 12.60
N SER A 5 -50.97 29.06 11.65
CA SER A 5 -50.38 29.10 10.30
C SER A 5 -49.07 29.90 10.25
N ALA A 6 -48.92 30.94 11.09
CA ALA A 6 -47.74 31.81 11.09
C ALA A 6 -46.44 31.11 11.54
N VAL A 7 -46.53 30.01 12.31
CA VAL A 7 -45.35 29.25 12.74
C VAL A 7 -44.78 28.40 11.59
N LEU A 8 -45.63 27.91 10.68
CA LEU A 8 -45.19 27.10 9.53
C LEU A 8 -44.60 27.94 8.40
N GLU A 9 -45.03 29.20 8.24
CA GLU A 9 -44.48 30.11 7.22
C GLU A 9 -43.08 30.63 7.55
N CYS A 10 -42.69 30.64 8.83
CA CYS A 10 -41.34 31.02 9.27
C CYS A 10 -40.29 29.88 9.12
N GLU A 11 -40.71 28.63 8.92
CA GLU A 11 -39.79 27.49 8.72
C GLU A 11 -39.30 27.35 7.27
N ARG A 12 -39.93 28.04 6.31
CA ARG A 12 -39.69 27.82 4.87
C ARG A 12 -38.34 28.34 4.35
N GLY A 13 -37.59 29.05 5.18
CA GLY A 13 -36.21 29.47 4.90
C GLY A 13 -35.17 29.01 5.92
N SER A 14 -35.57 28.40 7.03
CA SER A 14 -34.66 28.01 8.14
C SER A 14 -34.15 26.57 8.00
N ALA A 15 -34.94 25.68 7.40
CA ALA A 15 -34.54 24.30 7.18
C ALA A 15 -33.51 24.14 6.04
N THR A 16 -33.57 24.97 5.01
CA THR A 16 -32.64 24.95 3.86
C THR A 16 -31.17 25.14 4.24
N PRO A 17 -30.77 26.14 5.06
CA PRO A 17 -29.37 26.27 5.46
C PRO A 17 -28.90 25.09 6.31
N LEU A 18 -29.78 24.51 7.13
CA LEU A 18 -29.45 23.33 7.94
C LEU A 18 -29.26 22.08 7.07
N VAL A 19 -30.12 21.84 6.08
CA VAL A 19 -29.98 20.74 5.13
C VAL A 19 -28.71 20.90 4.28
N VAL A 20 -28.40 22.12 3.82
CA VAL A 20 -27.16 22.40 3.09
C VAL A 20 -25.94 22.17 3.96
N ALA A 21 -25.96 22.58 5.24
CA ALA A 21 -24.87 22.36 6.17
C ALA A 21 -24.64 20.85 6.45
N VAL A 22 -25.72 20.07 6.61
CA VAL A 22 -25.63 18.62 6.81
C VAL A 22 -25.08 17.93 5.55
N LEU A 23 -25.56 18.30 4.37
CA LEU A 23 -25.04 17.76 3.10
C LEU A 23 -23.57 18.11 2.90
N ALA A 24 -23.15 19.34 3.22
CA ALA A 24 -21.76 19.75 3.18
C ALA A 24 -20.90 18.94 4.17
N MET A 25 -21.40 18.70 5.39
CA MET A 25 -20.72 17.88 6.38
C MET A 25 -20.55 16.43 5.90
N ILE A 26 -21.60 15.82 5.34
CA ILE A 26 -21.53 14.47 4.76
C ILE A 26 -20.53 14.43 3.60
N ALA A 27 -20.52 15.44 2.73
CA ALA A 27 -19.56 15.53 1.64
C ALA A 27 -18.13 15.62 2.17
N ILE A 28 -17.86 16.48 3.16
CA ILE A 28 -16.54 16.62 3.80
C ILE A 28 -16.09 15.30 4.43
N VAL A 29 -16.97 14.61 5.14
CA VAL A 29 -16.67 13.31 5.76
C VAL A 29 -16.43 12.24 4.68
N GLY A 30 -17.23 12.23 3.62
CA GLY A 30 -17.05 11.32 2.49
C GLY A 30 -15.73 11.53 1.75
N LEU A 31 -15.38 12.79 1.46
CA LEU A 31 -14.11 13.18 0.83
C LEU A 31 -12.91 12.77 1.68
N SER A 32 -12.95 13.05 2.98
CA SER A 32 -11.87 12.68 3.90
C SER A 32 -11.71 11.16 4.08
N ALA A 33 -12.79 10.39 4.00
CA ALA A 33 -12.72 8.92 3.99
C ALA A 33 -12.07 8.38 2.70
N VAL A 34 -12.32 8.99 1.54
CA VAL A 34 -11.71 8.60 0.26
C VAL A 34 -10.20 8.83 0.26
N ASP A 35 -9.76 9.99 0.77
CA ASP A 35 -8.33 10.30 0.88
C ASP A 35 -7.60 9.36 1.86
N GLY A 36 -8.25 9.00 2.98
CA GLY A 36 -7.71 8.02 3.93
C GLY A 36 -7.61 6.60 3.37
N GLY A 37 -8.59 6.19 2.55
CA GLY A 37 -8.62 4.85 1.95
C GLY A 37 -7.45 4.57 1.00
N ALA A 38 -6.99 5.59 0.27
CA ALA A 38 -5.86 5.45 -0.65
C ALA A 38 -4.56 5.01 0.05
N VAL A 39 -4.34 5.46 1.30
CA VAL A 39 -3.15 5.10 2.08
C VAL A 39 -3.23 3.65 2.57
N MET A 40 -4.39 3.19 3.05
CA MET A 40 -4.56 1.80 3.47
C MET A 40 -4.42 0.82 2.30
N VAL A 41 -4.95 1.17 1.13
CA VAL A 41 -4.77 0.34 -0.08
C VAL A 41 -3.29 0.34 -0.48
N ALA A 42 -2.59 1.47 -0.39
CA ALA A 42 -1.17 1.55 -0.69
C ALA A 42 -0.34 0.68 0.27
N SER A 43 -0.66 0.62 1.57
CA SER A 43 0.06 -0.24 2.51
C SER A 43 -0.14 -1.72 2.21
N ALA A 44 -1.40 -2.16 2.02
CA ALA A 44 -1.71 -3.54 1.68
C ALA A 44 -1.08 -3.98 0.34
N LYS A 45 -1.06 -3.06 -0.64
CA LYS A 45 -0.36 -3.29 -1.92
C LYS A 45 1.14 -3.45 -1.70
N THR A 46 1.75 -2.64 -0.84
CA THR A 46 3.20 -2.69 -0.57
C THR A 46 3.61 -4.03 0.03
N GLU A 47 2.81 -4.58 0.95
CA GLU A 47 3.01 -5.92 1.51
C GLU A 47 2.89 -7.02 0.45
N SER A 48 1.85 -6.95 -0.38
CA SER A 48 1.62 -7.93 -1.46
C SER A 48 2.77 -7.94 -2.49
N VAL A 49 3.28 -6.75 -2.84
CA VAL A 49 4.40 -6.62 -3.78
C VAL A 49 5.71 -7.09 -3.14
N ALA A 50 5.91 -6.88 -1.84
CA ALA A 50 7.07 -7.42 -1.14
C ALA A 50 7.10 -8.96 -1.24
N ASP A 51 5.95 -9.62 -1.05
CA ASP A 51 5.83 -11.08 -1.14
C ASP A 51 6.12 -11.59 -2.57
N LEU A 52 5.54 -10.94 -3.58
CA LEU A 52 5.83 -11.26 -4.98
C LEU A 52 7.31 -11.04 -5.34
N ALA A 53 7.90 -9.94 -4.88
CA ALA A 53 9.29 -9.62 -5.15
C ALA A 53 10.23 -10.62 -4.48
N VAL A 54 9.97 -11.02 -3.23
CA VAL A 54 10.81 -12.01 -2.53
C VAL A 54 10.67 -13.41 -3.14
N LEU A 55 9.47 -13.79 -3.57
CA LEU A 55 9.25 -15.07 -4.26
C LEU A 55 9.95 -15.11 -5.61
N ALA A 56 9.90 -14.02 -6.38
CA ALA A 56 10.64 -13.90 -7.64
C ALA A 56 12.16 -13.99 -7.40
N ALA A 57 12.66 -13.27 -6.39
CA ALA A 57 14.07 -13.31 -6.02
C ALA A 57 14.51 -14.72 -5.60
N ALA A 58 13.72 -15.39 -4.77
CA ALA A 58 14.05 -16.73 -4.29
C ALA A 58 13.97 -17.80 -5.38
N ARG A 59 13.06 -17.67 -6.37
CA ARG A 59 13.01 -18.56 -7.53
C ARG A 59 14.28 -18.43 -8.37
N VAL A 60 14.61 -17.21 -8.79
CA VAL A 60 15.81 -16.95 -9.61
C VAL A 60 17.10 -17.32 -8.86
N ASP A 61 17.20 -16.98 -7.57
CA ASP A 61 18.34 -17.37 -6.73
C ASP A 61 18.51 -18.89 -6.62
N ARG A 62 17.40 -19.66 -6.65
CA ARG A 62 17.43 -21.12 -6.61
C ARG A 62 17.77 -21.71 -7.98
N ASP A 63 17.19 -21.18 -9.05
CA ASP A 63 17.40 -21.63 -10.43
C ASP A 63 18.85 -21.36 -10.86
N SER A 64 19.37 -20.15 -10.64
CA SER A 64 20.77 -19.82 -10.94
C SER A 64 21.76 -20.71 -10.17
N ARG A 65 21.45 -21.08 -8.92
CA ARG A 65 22.30 -22.05 -8.19
C ARG A 65 22.24 -23.45 -8.78
N ALA A 66 21.07 -23.88 -9.26
CA ALA A 66 20.92 -25.17 -9.93
C ALA A 66 21.72 -25.22 -11.24
N GLU A 67 21.87 -24.08 -11.91
CA GLU A 67 22.73 -23.87 -13.08
C GLU A 67 24.23 -23.74 -12.75
N GLY A 68 24.61 -23.81 -11.46
CA GLY A 68 25.99 -23.75 -11.01
C GLY A 68 26.54 -22.33 -10.77
N ALA A 69 25.68 -21.31 -10.75
CA ALA A 69 26.08 -19.95 -10.44
C ALA A 69 26.64 -19.86 -9.02
N SER A 70 27.66 -19.01 -8.85
CA SER A 70 28.23 -18.73 -7.54
C SER A 70 27.19 -18.13 -6.60
N ALA A 71 27.40 -18.30 -5.29
CA ALA A 71 26.55 -17.72 -4.27
C ALA A 71 26.32 -16.21 -4.48
N GLY A 72 27.32 -15.43 -4.88
CA GLY A 72 27.16 -13.99 -5.14
C GLY A 72 26.31 -13.69 -6.38
N SER A 73 26.59 -14.38 -7.49
CA SER A 73 25.88 -14.15 -8.77
C SER A 73 24.41 -14.56 -8.73
N ALA A 74 24.08 -15.68 -8.06
CA ALA A 74 22.70 -16.09 -7.85
C ALA A 74 21.90 -15.06 -7.02
N LEU A 75 22.53 -14.47 -6.00
CA LEU A 75 21.88 -13.42 -5.20
C LEU A 75 21.64 -12.17 -6.04
N GLN A 76 22.63 -11.76 -6.84
CA GLN A 76 22.52 -10.61 -7.73
C GLN A 76 21.34 -10.77 -8.70
N ALA A 77 21.26 -11.93 -9.38
CA ALA A 77 20.16 -12.25 -10.30
C ALA A 77 18.80 -12.27 -9.60
N GLY A 78 18.73 -12.84 -8.38
CA GLY A 78 17.52 -12.80 -7.55
C GLY A 78 17.12 -11.37 -7.18
N CYS A 79 18.06 -10.52 -6.79
CA CYS A 79 17.79 -9.12 -6.46
C CYS A 79 17.37 -8.29 -7.68
N GLU A 80 17.90 -8.59 -8.87
CA GLU A 80 17.45 -7.97 -10.12
C GLU A 80 16.01 -8.37 -10.46
N ALA A 81 15.65 -9.65 -10.30
CA ALA A 81 14.27 -10.10 -10.47
C ALA A 81 13.31 -9.42 -9.47
N ALA A 82 13.72 -9.26 -8.21
CA ALA A 82 12.95 -8.50 -7.22
C ALA A 82 12.76 -7.03 -7.63
N ARG A 83 13.81 -6.37 -8.15
CA ARG A 83 13.74 -4.99 -8.65
C ARG A 83 12.78 -4.84 -9.83
N GLU A 84 12.79 -5.80 -10.75
CA GLU A 84 11.88 -5.83 -11.90
C GLU A 84 10.41 -5.99 -11.47
N VAL A 85 10.14 -6.85 -10.48
CA VAL A 85 8.78 -6.99 -9.93
C VAL A 85 8.35 -5.72 -9.20
N ALA A 86 9.22 -5.11 -8.40
CA ALA A 86 8.91 -3.88 -7.69
C ALA A 86 8.67 -2.71 -8.66
N SER A 87 9.52 -2.54 -9.68
CA SER A 87 9.42 -1.45 -10.66
C SER A 87 8.12 -1.52 -11.46
N ARG A 88 7.72 -2.71 -11.91
CA ARG A 88 6.43 -2.95 -12.59
C ARG A 88 5.22 -2.58 -11.72
N ASN A 89 5.39 -2.57 -10.41
CA ASN A 89 4.34 -2.21 -9.45
C ASN A 89 4.41 -0.75 -8.96
N GLY A 90 5.36 0.05 -9.48
CA GLY A 90 5.59 1.43 -9.08
C GLY A 90 6.31 1.58 -7.73
N MET A 91 7.06 0.56 -7.32
CA MET A 91 7.79 0.50 -6.05
C MET A 91 9.30 0.35 -6.30
N ALA A 92 10.10 0.71 -5.32
CA ALA A 92 11.54 0.52 -5.36
C ALA A 92 11.98 -0.53 -4.34
N VAL A 93 12.99 -1.33 -4.66
CA VAL A 93 13.64 -2.20 -3.68
C VAL A 93 14.66 -1.37 -2.91
N SER A 94 14.49 -1.24 -1.60
CA SER A 94 15.44 -0.55 -0.72
C SER A 94 16.53 -1.47 -0.18
N SER A 95 16.20 -2.75 0.01
CA SER A 95 17.14 -3.77 0.50
C SER A 95 16.83 -5.12 -0.13
N CYS A 96 17.88 -5.85 -0.50
CA CYS A 96 17.80 -7.23 -0.92
C CYS A 96 19.01 -7.95 -0.34
N VAL A 97 18.78 -8.83 0.62
CA VAL A 97 19.85 -9.53 1.33
C VAL A 97 19.55 -11.02 1.40
N ARG A 98 20.62 -11.81 1.35
CA ARG A 98 20.54 -13.23 1.62
C ARG A 98 20.61 -13.45 3.13
N GLY A 99 19.57 -14.07 3.66
CA GLY A 99 19.59 -14.67 4.97
C GLY A 99 20.21 -16.08 4.96
N PRO A 100 20.45 -16.65 6.15
CA PRO A 100 20.92 -18.01 6.34
C PRO A 100 20.03 -19.06 5.66
N ARG A 101 20.63 -20.22 5.38
CA ARG A 101 19.97 -21.36 4.71
C ARG A 101 19.30 -20.99 3.38
N ALA A 102 19.97 -20.15 2.59
CA ALA A 102 19.47 -19.67 1.30
C ALA A 102 18.10 -18.97 1.38
N SER A 103 17.82 -18.30 2.50
CA SER A 103 16.67 -17.39 2.56
C SER A 103 17.00 -16.06 1.91
N VAL A 104 15.99 -15.41 1.33
CA VAL A 104 16.10 -14.08 0.73
C VAL A 104 15.14 -13.17 1.46
N LEU A 105 15.61 -11.99 1.85
CA LEU A 105 14.82 -10.92 2.45
C LEU A 105 14.83 -9.74 1.47
N VAL A 106 13.65 -9.30 1.06
CA VAL A 106 13.46 -8.14 0.19
C VAL A 106 12.65 -7.11 0.92
N THR A 107 13.13 -5.87 0.93
CA THR A 107 12.38 -4.70 1.42
C THR A 107 12.05 -3.81 0.24
N VAL A 108 10.77 -3.54 0.06
CA VAL A 108 10.26 -2.59 -0.94
C VAL A 108 9.81 -1.31 -0.25
N GLU A 109 9.89 -0.21 -0.99
CA GLU A 109 9.37 1.07 -0.56
C GLU A 109 8.52 1.74 -1.65
N LEU A 110 7.45 2.38 -1.19
CA LEU A 110 6.55 3.19 -2.00
C LEU A 110 6.49 4.60 -1.42
N ARG A 111 6.76 5.62 -2.24
CA ARG A 111 6.52 7.02 -1.87
C ARG A 111 5.15 7.44 -2.36
N VAL A 112 4.26 7.78 -1.43
CA VAL A 112 2.92 8.28 -1.73
C VAL A 112 2.90 9.78 -1.46
N ARG A 113 2.40 10.59 -2.40
CA ARG A 113 2.40 12.06 -2.27
C ARG A 113 1.60 12.54 -1.04
N ALA A 114 0.58 11.79 -0.65
CA ALA A 114 -0.29 12.10 0.48
C ALA A 114 0.26 11.64 1.85
N TRP A 115 1.44 10.99 1.89
CA TRP A 115 2.03 10.45 3.11
C TRP A 115 3.41 11.04 3.38
N PRO A 116 3.72 11.48 4.61
CA PRO A 116 4.97 12.18 4.92
C PRO A 116 6.24 11.28 4.86
N GLY A 117 6.09 9.96 4.75
CA GLY A 117 7.22 9.02 4.68
C GLY A 117 7.12 8.02 3.52
N PRO A 118 8.16 7.21 3.27
CA PRO A 118 8.03 6.03 2.44
C PRO A 118 7.26 4.93 3.18
N LEU A 119 6.24 4.36 2.55
CA LEU A 119 5.66 3.10 3.00
C LEU A 119 6.69 2.00 2.73
N ARG A 120 7.05 1.23 3.76
CA ARG A 120 8.02 0.15 3.65
C ARG A 120 7.34 -1.15 4.02
N ALA A 121 7.57 -2.19 3.23
CA ALA A 121 7.24 -3.55 3.59
C ALA A 121 8.43 -4.46 3.31
N SER A 122 8.61 -5.47 4.15
CA SER A 122 9.63 -6.49 3.96
C SER A 122 8.98 -7.86 3.94
N ALA A 123 9.48 -8.73 3.07
CA ALA A 123 9.05 -10.11 2.97
C ALA A 123 10.27 -11.02 2.90
N ARG A 124 10.11 -12.25 3.40
CA ARG A 124 11.16 -13.26 3.46
C ARG A 124 10.69 -14.55 2.80
N ALA A 125 11.50 -15.08 1.89
CA ALA A 125 11.31 -16.42 1.34
C ALA A 125 12.48 -17.33 1.77
N GLY A 126 12.17 -18.52 2.27
CA GLY A 126 13.15 -19.53 2.66
C GLY A 126 12.77 -20.27 3.96
N PRO A 127 13.48 -21.37 4.27
CA PRO A 127 13.16 -22.21 5.42
C PRO A 127 13.18 -21.43 6.74
N SER A 128 12.32 -21.79 7.70
CA SER A 128 12.30 -21.15 9.02
C SER A 128 13.62 -21.41 9.77
N TRP A 129 13.94 -20.50 10.68
CA TRP A 129 15.11 -20.60 11.54
C TRP A 129 14.82 -21.62 12.65
N GLY A 130 15.01 -22.91 12.36
CA GLY A 130 15.08 -23.97 13.36
C GLY A 130 16.52 -24.30 13.70
#